data_AF-A0A1M4VP81-F1
#
_entry.id   AF-A0A1M4VP81-F1
#
_cell.length_a   1.000
_cell.length_b   1.000
_cell.length_c   1.000
_cell.angle_alpha   90.00
_cell.angle_beta   90.00
_cell.angle_gamma   90.00
#
_symmetry.space_group_name_H-M   'P 1'
#
loop_
_entity.id
_entity.type
_entity.pdbx_description
1 polymer ?
#
loop_
_entity_poly.entity_id
_entity_poly.type
_entity_poly.pdbx_seq_one_letter_code
_entity_poly.pdbx_strand_id
1 'polypeptide(L)' 'MSIEDTECIPQHGWRTVPLKDTPQGQADLELIVAACYEAILKCDDPAVRWQAAKLLQQIGPLKGTLQ' A
#
# COMPACT_ATOMS: atom_id res chain seq x y z
N MET A 1 3.09 44.64 2.06
CA MET A 1 3.28 43.24 1.65
C MET A 1 3.80 42.50 2.87
N SER A 2 2.89 41.94 3.68
CA SER A 2 3.24 41.12 4.85
C SER A 2 3.34 39.67 4.40
N ILE A 3 4.51 39.07 4.61
CA ILE A 3 4.72 37.63 4.55
C ILE A 3 4.25 37.09 5.91
N GLU A 4 3.03 36.57 5.95
CA GLU A 4 2.44 35.90 7.13
C GLU A 4 2.07 34.44 6.82
N ASP A 5 2.83 33.79 5.93
CA ASP A 5 2.61 32.39 5.49
C ASP A 5 3.78 31.46 5.87
N THR A 6 4.44 31.70 6.99
CA THR A 6 5.60 30.89 7.45
C THR A 6 5.30 30.09 8.73
N GLU A 7 4.04 29.79 9.04
CA GLU A 7 3.68 29.17 10.34
C GLU A 7 3.06 27.75 10.24
N CYS A 8 3.25 27.03 9.13
CA CYS A 8 2.83 25.62 9.07
C CYS A 8 3.97 24.67 8.70
N ILE A 9 5.16 24.88 9.26
CA ILE A 9 6.21 23.85 9.28
C ILE A 9 6.11 23.15 10.64
N PRO A 10 5.63 21.89 10.73
CA PRO A 10 5.45 21.21 12.00
C PRO A 10 6.81 21.02 12.71
N GLN A 11 6.91 21.52 13.95
CA GLN A 11 8.12 21.46 14.79
C GLN A 11 8.49 20.04 15.26
N HIS A 12 7.67 19.04 14.93
CA HIS A 12 7.83 17.64 15.32
C HIS A 12 7.92 16.70 14.12
N GLY A 13 8.79 17.03 13.16
CA GLY A 13 9.09 16.18 12.02
C GLY A 13 7.89 15.95 11.09
N TRP A 14 8.18 15.57 9.86
CA TRP A 14 7.13 15.16 8.94
C TRP A 14 6.70 13.78 9.42
N ARG A 15 5.61 13.70 10.18
CA ARG A 15 5.06 12.43 10.65
C ARG A 15 4.71 11.64 9.40
N THR A 16 5.54 10.67 9.03
CA THR A 16 5.24 9.76 7.93
C THR A 16 4.08 8.90 8.39
N VAL A 17 2.87 9.25 7.94
CA VAL A 17 1.72 8.36 8.10
C VAL A 17 2.04 7.10 7.28
N PRO A 18 1.94 5.90 7.86
CA PRO A 18 2.10 4.68 7.08
C PRO A 18 1.08 4.71 5.95
N LEU A 19 1.50 4.41 4.71
CA LEU A 19 0.66 4.49 3.53
C LEU A 19 -0.69 3.77 3.74
N LYS A 20 -0.67 2.60 4.36
CA LYS A 20 -1.83 1.78 4.77
C LYS A 20 -2.90 2.50 5.63
N ASP A 21 -2.52 3.57 6.32
CA ASP A 21 -3.40 4.33 7.21
C ASP A 21 -4.03 5.55 6.50
N THR A 22 -3.67 5.78 5.24
CA THR A 22 -4.28 6.77 4.36
C THR A 22 -5.34 6.11 3.45
N PRO A 23 -6.42 6.81 3.08
CA PRO A 23 -7.40 6.30 2.11
C PRO A 23 -6.76 5.91 0.78
N GLN A 24 -5.80 6.71 0.31
CA GLN A 24 -5.07 6.41 -0.93
C GLN A 24 -4.28 5.12 -0.82
N GLY A 25 -3.55 4.93 0.29
CA GLY A 25 -2.76 3.71 0.45
C GLY A 25 -3.59 2.46 0.69
N GLN A 26 -4.82 2.56 1.19
CA GLN A 26 -5.76 1.44 1.19
C GLN A 26 -6.20 1.07 -0.22
N ALA A 27 -6.57 2.06 -1.05
CA ALA A 27 -6.92 1.82 -2.44
C ALA A 27 -5.74 1.22 -3.24
N ASP A 28 -4.52 1.71 -3.00
CA ASP A 28 -3.32 1.17 -3.63
C ASP A 28 -3.06 -0.29 -3.19
N LEU A 29 -3.26 -0.61 -1.90
CA LEU A 29 -3.15 -1.99 -1.40
C LEU A 29 -4.19 -2.92 -2.03
N GLU A 30 -5.44 -2.49 -2.15
CA GLU A 30 -6.49 -3.26 -2.82
C GLU A 30 -6.14 -3.53 -4.29
N LEU A 31 -5.66 -2.51 -4.98
CA LEU A 31 -5.23 -2.62 -6.38
C LEU A 31 -4.06 -3.59 -6.54
N ILE A 32 -3.05 -3.53 -5.66
CA ILE A 32 -1.91 -4.45 -5.65
C ILE A 32 -2.39 -5.90 -5.44
N VAL A 33 -3.30 -6.12 -4.48
CA VAL A 33 -3.83 -7.45 -4.19
C VAL A 33 -4.60 -8.00 -5.38
N ALA A 34 -5.48 -7.20 -5.98
CA ALA A 34 -6.24 -7.59 -7.17
C ALA A 34 -5.30 -7.97 -8.33
N ALA A 35 -4.30 -7.13 -8.62
CA ALA A 35 -3.33 -7.40 -9.68
C ALA A 35 -2.53 -8.69 -9.44
N CYS A 36 -2.12 -8.96 -8.20
CA CYS A 36 -1.42 -10.20 -7.85
C CYS A 36 -2.33 -11.43 -8.04
N TYR A 37 -3.60 -11.35 -7.66
CA TYR A 37 -4.56 -12.43 -7.90
C TYR A 37 -4.75 -12.71 -9.38
N GLU A 38 -4.91 -11.67 -10.20
CA GLU A 38 -5.04 -11.84 -11.64
C GLU A 38 -3.78 -12.45 -12.26
N ALA A 39 -2.59 -12.01 -11.83
CA ALA A 39 -1.32 -12.56 -12.30
C ALA A 39 -1.18 -14.05 -11.96
N ILE A 40 -1.60 -14.47 -10.75
CA ILE A 40 -1.56 -15.89 -10.34
C ILE A 40 -2.48 -16.74 -11.23
N LEU A 41 -3.67 -16.24 -11.55
CA LEU A 41 -4.69 -17.01 -12.28
C LEU A 41 -4.45 -17.03 -13.80
N LYS A 42 -4.00 -15.92 -14.37
CA LYS A 42 -4.03 -15.68 -15.83
C LYS A 42 -2.66 -15.61 -16.50
N CYS A 43 -1.58 -15.34 -15.77
CA CYS A 43 -0.25 -15.20 -16.40
C CYS A 43 0.33 -16.56 -16.77
N ASP A 44 0.86 -16.78 -17.97
CA ASP A 44 1.45 -18.08 -18.35
C ASP A 44 2.84 -18.35 -17.76
N ASP A 45 3.53 -17.29 -17.30
CA ASP A 45 4.87 -17.41 -16.72
C ASP A 45 4.81 -17.90 -15.25
N PRO A 46 5.35 -19.09 -14.94
CA PRO A 46 5.34 -19.63 -13.58
C PRO A 46 6.15 -18.78 -12.58
N ALA A 47 7.21 -18.08 -13.03
CA ALA A 47 7.99 -17.21 -12.16
C ALA A 47 7.17 -16.01 -11.68
N VAL A 48 6.36 -15.43 -12.58
CA VAL A 48 5.47 -14.30 -12.27
C VAL A 48 4.38 -14.73 -11.28
N ARG A 49 3.78 -15.92 -11.47
CA ARG A 49 2.80 -16.48 -10.52
C ARG A 49 3.41 -16.64 -9.12
N TRP A 50 4.62 -17.18 -9.04
CA TRP A 50 5.32 -17.38 -7.78
C TRP A 50 5.64 -16.06 -7.07
N GLN A 51 6.11 -15.06 -7.82
CA GLN A 51 6.39 -13.73 -7.28
C GLN A 51 5.11 -13.05 -6.76
N ALA A 52 4.02 -13.11 -7.51
CA ALA A 52 2.73 -12.58 -7.07
C ALA A 52 2.23 -13.23 -5.78
N ALA A 53 2.31 -14.56 -5.67
CA ALA A 53 1.95 -15.28 -4.44
C ALA A 53 2.86 -14.92 -3.25
N LYS A 54 4.15 -14.68 -3.49
CA LYS A 54 5.10 -14.25 -2.46
C LYS A 54 4.79 -12.83 -1.96
N LEU A 55 4.43 -11.91 -2.87
CA LEU A 55 4.04 -10.55 -2.52
C LEU A 55 2.79 -10.54 -1.64
N LEU A 56 1.78 -11.34 -1.97
CA LEU A 56 0.57 -11.48 -1.15
C LEU A 56 0.88 -12.01 0.26
N GLN A 57 1.80 -12.98 0.39
CA GLN A 57 2.25 -13.47 1.70
C GLN A 57 2.95 -12.39 2.54
N GLN A 58 3.70 -11.47 1.90
CA GLN A 58 4.39 -10.38 2.60
C GLN A 58 3.43 -9.28 3.07
N ILE A 59 2.35 -9.04 2.34
CA ILE A 59 1.30 -8.10 2.76
C ILE A 59 0.57 -8.64 4.00
N GLY A 60 0.43 -9.97 4.09
CA GLY A 60 -0.29 -10.62 5.18
C GLY A 60 -1.81 -10.43 5.09
N PRO A 61 -2.59 -10.92 6.07
CA PRO A 61 -4.03 -10.73 6.07
C PRO A 61 -4.36 -9.23 6.17
N LEU A 62 -5.09 -8.71 5.17
CA LEU A 62 -5.71 -7.39 5.23
C LEU A 62 -6.73 -7.38 6.38
N LYS A 63 -6.29 -7.00 7.59
CA LYS A 63 -7.09 -6.87 8.82
C LYS A 63 -8.16 -7.96 9.03
N GLY A 64 -7.80 -9.02 9.76
CA GLY A 64 -8.75 -9.69 10.66
C GLY A 64 -9.72 -10.74 10.09
N THR A 65 -9.47 -11.32 8.92
CA THR A 65 -10.34 -12.40 8.38
C THR A 65 -9.81 -13.81 8.62
N LEU A 66 -8.93 -14.01 9.59
CA LEU A 66 -8.58 -15.34 10.10
C LEU A 66 -8.74 -15.35 11.63
N GLN A 67 -9.99 -15.46 12.07
CA GLN A 67 -10.35 -16.01 13.38
C GLN A 67 -11.11 -17.31 13.17
#